data_AF-A0A017TDK0-F1
#
_entry.id   AF-A0A017TDK0-F1
#
_cell.length_a   1.000
_cell.length_b   1.000
_cell.length_c   1.000
_cell.angle_alpha   90.00
_cell.angle_beta   90.00
_cell.angle_gamma   90.00
#
_symmetry.space_group_name_H-M   'P 1'
#
loop_
_entity.id
_entity.type
_entity.pdbx_description
1 polymer ?
#
loop_
_entity_poly.entity_id
_entity_poly.type
_entity_poly.pdbx_seq_one_letter_code
_entity_poly.pdbx_strand_id
1 'polypeptide(L)'
;MSAQSKIYDGSHSLTLTALQGRLMDLDGCRGLRTDQDGFVHVVVELEHALPVSGANAGVPPDVAEHFTRCNEMVTQIDQHLTVALKMVEVLRESRAFYVDARNNDVSLIVDAIRSRAQRWKDPSLLLPFGRTLAYARQNADKSARTRRRNAEAAEAAEADVNEATKPTKAAGTAGAAAVS
;
A
#
# COMPACT_ATOMS: atom_id res chain seq x y z
N MET A 1 -10.60 -1.14 18.37
CA MET A 1 -11.46 -1.94 17.48
C MET A 1 -10.76 -3.27 17.27
N SER A 2 -11.28 -4.37 17.81
CA SER A 2 -10.68 -5.68 17.56
C SER A 2 -10.94 -6.04 16.10
N ALA A 3 -9.89 -6.13 15.29
CA ALA A 3 -10.04 -6.61 13.92
C ALA A 3 -10.57 -8.05 13.98
N GLN A 4 -11.82 -8.27 13.56
CA GLN A 4 -12.36 -9.61 13.43
C GLN A 4 -11.66 -10.28 12.25
N SER A 5 -10.65 -11.10 12.53
CA SER A 5 -10.05 -11.98 11.53
C SER A 5 -11.05 -13.08 11.17
N LYS A 6 -11.41 -13.20 9.89
CA LYS A 6 -12.19 -14.32 9.36
C LYS A 6 -11.26 -15.24 8.58
N ILE A 7 -11.49 -16.55 8.68
CA ILE A 7 -10.80 -17.53 7.84
C ILE A 7 -11.27 -17.28 6.40
N TYR A 8 -10.33 -17.22 5.47
CA TYR A 8 -10.65 -17.10 4.05
C TYR A 8 -11.30 -18.39 3.55
N ASP A 9 -12.49 -18.25 2.95
CA ASP A 9 -13.34 -19.34 2.45
C ASP A 9 -13.47 -19.33 0.92
N GLY A 10 -12.73 -18.46 0.24
CA GLY A 10 -12.74 -18.35 -1.22
C GLY A 10 -11.88 -19.40 -1.94
N SER A 11 -11.55 -19.13 -3.21
CA SER A 11 -10.74 -20.06 -4.01
C SER A 11 -9.32 -20.19 -3.47
N HIS A 12 -8.85 -21.44 -3.36
CA HIS A 12 -7.49 -21.80 -2.93
C HIS A 12 -6.61 -22.24 -4.10
N SER A 13 -7.16 -22.29 -5.31
CA SER A 13 -6.43 -22.65 -6.54
C SER A 13 -6.83 -21.74 -7.69
N LEU A 14 -5.89 -21.53 -8.61
CA LEU A 14 -6.10 -20.82 -9.86
C LEU A 14 -5.43 -21.64 -10.97
N THR A 15 -6.24 -22.16 -11.89
CA THR A 15 -5.77 -22.96 -13.02
C THR A 15 -5.92 -22.16 -14.30
N LEU A 16 -4.82 -22.00 -15.04
CA LEU A 16 -4.77 -21.23 -16.30
C LEU A 16 -4.63 -22.12 -17.54
N THR A 17 -4.90 -23.43 -17.42
CA THR A 17 -4.73 -24.40 -18.51
C THR A 17 -5.53 -24.03 -19.76
N ALA A 18 -6.72 -23.44 -19.61
CA ALA A 18 -7.55 -22.97 -20.74
C ALA A 18 -6.88 -21.83 -21.54
N LEU A 19 -5.92 -21.12 -20.94
CA LEU A 19 -5.17 -20.02 -21.55
C LEU A 19 -3.76 -20.45 -22.01
N GLN A 20 -3.46 -21.74 -21.98
CA GLN A 20 -2.15 -22.25 -22.39
C GLN A 20 -1.84 -21.88 -23.84
N GLY A 21 -0.64 -21.34 -24.08
CA GLY A 21 -0.20 -20.88 -25.40
C GLY A 21 -0.82 -19.54 -25.85
N ARG A 22 -1.64 -18.90 -25.00
CA ARG A 22 -2.28 -17.60 -25.27
C ARG A 22 -1.77 -16.48 -24.37
N LEU A 23 -1.28 -16.82 -23.17
CA LEU A 23 -0.68 -15.86 -22.25
C LEU A 23 0.68 -15.40 -22.76
N MET A 24 0.93 -14.09 -22.65
CA MET A 24 2.19 -13.46 -23.05
C MET A 24 2.89 -12.92 -21.81
N ASP A 25 4.18 -13.23 -21.67
CA ASP A 25 5.06 -12.62 -20.68
C ASP A 25 5.85 -11.50 -21.39
N LEU A 26 5.62 -10.26 -20.95
CA LEU A 26 6.19 -9.07 -21.57
C LEU A 26 7.07 -8.35 -20.54
N ASP A 27 8.24 -7.87 -20.96
CA ASP A 27 9.14 -7.06 -20.13
C ASP A 27 8.56 -5.68 -19.75
N GLY A 28 7.36 -5.36 -20.25
CA GLY A 28 6.57 -4.20 -19.87
C GLY A 28 5.42 -3.92 -20.84
N CYS A 29 4.43 -3.15 -20.39
CA CYS A 29 3.25 -2.78 -21.20
C CYS A 29 3.39 -1.41 -21.89
N ARG A 30 4.61 -0.86 -22.01
CA ARG A 30 4.82 0.49 -22.55
C ARG A 30 4.51 0.50 -24.05
N GLY A 31 3.64 1.42 -24.47
CA GLY A 31 3.24 1.58 -25.88
C GLY A 31 2.03 0.74 -26.29
N LEU A 32 1.54 -0.16 -25.42
CA LEU A 32 0.25 -0.81 -25.63
C LEU A 32 -0.88 0.20 -25.37
N ARG A 33 -1.89 0.17 -26.23
CA ARG A 33 -3.10 0.99 -26.04
C ARG A 33 -4.01 0.34 -25.01
N THR A 34 -4.68 1.16 -24.23
CA THR A 34 -5.74 0.72 -23.33
C THR A 34 -7.09 1.09 -23.92
N ASP A 35 -8.11 0.36 -23.49
CA ASP A 35 -9.50 0.73 -23.75
C ASP A 35 -9.73 2.17 -23.30
N GLN A 36 -10.50 2.89 -24.11
CA GLN A 36 -10.93 4.25 -23.82
C GLN A 36 -12.35 4.22 -23.28
N ASP A 37 -12.76 5.31 -22.65
CA ASP A 37 -14.13 5.47 -22.16
C ASP A 37 -15.13 5.26 -23.31
N GLY A 38 -16.13 4.41 -23.06
CA GLY A 38 -17.16 4.07 -24.03
C GLY A 38 -16.83 2.90 -24.97
N PHE A 39 -15.64 2.28 -24.88
CA PHE A 39 -15.27 1.15 -25.74
C PHE A 39 -16.26 -0.03 -25.65
N VAL A 40 -16.84 -0.27 -24.47
CA VAL A 40 -17.88 -1.29 -24.29
C VAL A 40 -19.09 -1.10 -25.22
N HIS A 41 -19.48 0.15 -25.48
CA HIS A 41 -20.58 0.45 -26.41
C HIS A 41 -20.17 0.17 -27.86
N VAL A 42 -18.91 0.43 -28.21
CA VAL A 42 -18.35 0.11 -29.52
C VAL A 42 -18.32 -1.41 -29.74
N VAL A 43 -17.91 -2.19 -28.73
CA VAL A 43 -17.94 -3.66 -28.81
C VAL A 43 -19.36 -4.15 -29.10
N VAL A 44 -20.35 -3.70 -28.32
CA VAL A 44 -21.76 -4.08 -28.52
C VAL A 44 -22.24 -3.68 -29.92
N GLU A 45 -21.94 -2.47 -30.38
CA GLU A 45 -22.30 -2.02 -31.72
C GLU A 45 -21.69 -2.92 -32.80
N LEU A 46 -20.39 -3.19 -32.73
CA LEU A 46 -19.66 -4.00 -33.69
C LEU A 46 -20.13 -5.46 -33.70
N GLU A 47 -20.45 -6.04 -32.54
CA GLU A 47 -21.00 -7.40 -32.45
C GLU A 47 -22.32 -7.56 -33.20
N HIS A 48 -23.17 -6.53 -33.22
CA HIS A 48 -24.44 -6.54 -33.95
C HIS A 48 -24.29 -6.14 -35.43
N ALA A 49 -23.42 -5.15 -35.71
CA ALA A 49 -23.29 -4.57 -37.04
C ALA A 49 -22.41 -5.40 -37.98
N LEU A 50 -21.32 -6.00 -37.50
CA LEU A 50 -20.37 -6.74 -38.33
C LEU A 50 -21.01 -7.94 -39.06
N PRO A 51 -21.84 -8.78 -38.42
CA PRO A 51 -22.47 -9.92 -39.11
C PRO A 51 -23.42 -9.50 -40.24
N VAL A 52 -24.05 -8.33 -40.12
CA VAL A 52 -25.07 -7.85 -41.06
C VAL A 52 -24.47 -7.00 -42.17
N SER A 53 -23.55 -6.10 -41.81
CA SER A 53 -23.07 -5.04 -42.71
C SER A 53 -21.55 -5.04 -42.91
N GLY A 54 -20.80 -5.92 -42.24
CA GLY A 54 -19.33 -5.94 -42.30
C GLY A 54 -18.78 -6.10 -43.71
N ALA A 55 -19.33 -7.04 -44.49
CA ALA A 55 -18.93 -7.25 -45.88
C ALA A 55 -19.20 -6.02 -46.77
N ASN A 56 -20.36 -5.38 -46.60
CA ASN A 56 -20.72 -4.16 -47.33
C ASN A 56 -19.83 -2.97 -46.94
N ALA A 57 -19.35 -2.94 -45.69
CA ALA A 57 -18.40 -1.95 -45.20
C ALA A 57 -16.94 -2.26 -45.60
N GLY A 58 -16.70 -3.36 -46.34
CA GLY A 58 -15.36 -3.77 -46.76
C GLY A 58 -14.50 -4.34 -45.63
N VAL A 59 -15.11 -4.77 -44.51
CA VAL A 59 -14.39 -5.41 -43.41
C VAL A 59 -14.12 -6.88 -43.77
N PRO A 60 -12.85 -7.31 -43.83
CA PRO A 60 -12.52 -8.71 -44.08
C PRO A 60 -13.04 -9.62 -42.94
N PRO A 61 -13.59 -10.81 -43.24
CA PRO A 61 -14.13 -11.73 -42.22
C PRO A 61 -13.11 -12.13 -41.15
N ASP A 62 -11.85 -12.32 -41.54
CA ASP A 62 -10.75 -12.66 -40.65
C ASP A 62 -10.45 -11.56 -39.62
N VAL A 63 -10.63 -10.29 -39.99
CA VAL A 63 -10.50 -9.15 -39.06
C VAL A 63 -11.64 -9.16 -38.04
N ALA A 64 -12.88 -9.41 -38.48
CA ALA A 64 -14.03 -9.52 -37.59
C ALA A 64 -13.88 -10.71 -36.61
N GLU A 65 -13.48 -11.87 -37.11
CA GLU A 65 -13.21 -13.05 -36.27
C GLU A 65 -12.07 -12.81 -35.28
N HIS A 66 -11.01 -12.12 -35.71
CA HIS A 66 -9.89 -11.78 -34.84
C HIS A 66 -10.33 -10.84 -33.71
N PHE A 67 -11.13 -9.81 -34.02
CA PHE A 67 -11.69 -8.90 -33.04
C PHE A 67 -12.52 -9.63 -31.98
N THR A 68 -13.45 -10.50 -32.39
CA THR A 68 -14.25 -11.31 -31.46
C THR A 68 -13.36 -12.18 -30.57
N ARG A 69 -12.38 -12.87 -31.15
CA ARG A 69 -11.44 -13.72 -30.40
C ARG A 69 -10.63 -12.91 -29.37
N CYS A 70 -10.20 -11.70 -29.71
CA CYS A 70 -9.49 -10.82 -28.79
C CYS A 70 -10.37 -10.41 -27.60
N ASN A 71 -11.63 -10.02 -27.85
CA ASN A 71 -12.57 -9.63 -26.78
C ASN A 71 -12.89 -10.80 -25.85
N GLU A 72 -13.11 -12.00 -26.41
CA GLU A 72 -13.28 -13.22 -25.63
C GLU A 72 -12.04 -13.53 -24.77
N MET A 73 -10.84 -13.34 -25.33
CA MET A 73 -9.59 -13.57 -24.59
C MET A 73 -9.44 -12.60 -23.43
N VAL A 74 -9.69 -11.30 -23.66
CA VAL A 74 -9.64 -10.27 -22.62
C VAL A 74 -10.61 -10.61 -21.50
N THR A 75 -11.85 -10.97 -21.85
CA THR A 75 -12.87 -11.36 -20.87
C THR A 75 -12.42 -12.57 -20.04
N GLN A 76 -11.86 -13.60 -20.67
CA GLN A 76 -11.34 -14.77 -19.95
C GLN A 76 -10.18 -14.40 -19.03
N ILE A 77 -9.25 -13.55 -19.48
CA ILE A 77 -8.13 -13.06 -18.68
C ILE A 77 -8.64 -12.28 -17.46
N ASP A 78 -9.60 -11.37 -17.63
CA ASP A 78 -10.11 -10.51 -16.55
C ASP A 78 -10.82 -11.31 -15.46
N GLN A 79 -11.55 -12.36 -15.84
CA GLN A 79 -12.17 -13.29 -14.87
C GLN A 79 -11.10 -13.97 -13.99
N HIS A 80 -10.03 -14.47 -14.59
CA HIS A 80 -8.93 -15.08 -13.85
C HIS A 80 -8.12 -14.06 -13.05
N LEU A 81 -7.92 -12.86 -13.59
CA LEU A 81 -7.20 -11.78 -12.93
C LEU A 81 -7.90 -11.33 -11.66
N THR A 82 -9.23 -11.24 -11.68
CA THR A 82 -10.04 -10.92 -10.49
C THR A 82 -9.77 -11.90 -9.34
N VAL A 83 -9.76 -13.20 -9.64
CA VAL A 83 -9.45 -14.25 -8.65
C VAL A 83 -8.00 -14.15 -8.17
N ALA A 84 -7.05 -13.97 -9.11
CA ALA A 84 -5.63 -13.85 -8.78
C ALA A 84 -5.36 -12.67 -7.85
N LEU A 85 -5.93 -11.51 -8.13
CA LEU A 85 -5.78 -10.30 -7.31
C LEU A 85 -6.31 -10.51 -5.90
N LYS A 86 -7.48 -11.17 -5.75
CA LYS A 86 -8.01 -11.49 -4.42
C LYS A 86 -7.12 -12.46 -3.65
N MET A 87 -6.56 -13.47 -4.33
CA MET A 87 -5.60 -14.38 -3.69
C MET A 87 -4.34 -13.64 -3.23
N VAL A 88 -3.81 -12.70 -4.02
CA VAL A 88 -2.67 -11.85 -3.63
C VAL A 88 -3.00 -10.97 -2.43
N GLU A 89 -4.19 -10.37 -2.41
CA GLU A 89 -4.69 -9.58 -1.27
C GLU A 89 -4.70 -10.42 0.01
N VAL A 90 -5.34 -11.59 -0.01
CA VAL A 90 -5.45 -12.49 1.14
C VAL A 90 -4.08 -12.96 1.62
N LEU A 91 -3.14 -13.24 0.71
CA LEU A 91 -1.76 -13.59 1.08
C LEU A 91 -1.03 -12.43 1.77
N ARG A 92 -1.23 -11.19 1.31
CA ARG A 92 -0.65 -9.99 1.94
C ARG A 92 -1.22 -9.77 3.34
N GLU A 93 -2.54 -9.89 3.50
CA GLU A 93 -3.23 -9.77 4.79
C GLU A 93 -2.79 -10.87 5.76
N SER A 94 -2.77 -12.12 5.31
CA SER A 94 -2.33 -13.27 6.11
C SER A 94 -0.88 -13.10 6.54
N ARG A 95 0.00 -12.64 5.64
CA ARG A 95 1.39 -12.33 5.97
C ARG A 95 1.48 -11.24 7.03
N ALA A 96 0.71 -10.16 6.91
CA ALA A 96 0.71 -9.09 7.90
C ALA A 96 0.25 -9.61 9.28
N PHE A 97 -0.81 -10.42 9.30
CA PHE A 97 -1.31 -11.07 10.52
C PHE A 97 -0.24 -11.94 11.19
N TYR A 98 0.39 -12.86 10.46
CA TYR A 98 1.41 -13.74 11.04
C TYR A 98 2.70 -13.01 11.41
N VAL A 99 3.03 -11.92 10.70
CA VAL A 99 4.16 -11.06 11.09
C VAL A 99 3.87 -10.37 12.43
N ASP A 100 2.67 -9.84 12.62
CA ASP A 100 2.26 -9.23 13.88
C ASP A 100 2.27 -10.25 15.03
N ALA A 101 1.60 -11.40 14.84
CA ALA A 101 1.57 -12.48 15.82
C ALA A 101 2.99 -12.91 16.23
N ARG A 102 3.88 -13.13 15.27
CA ARG A 102 5.28 -13.47 15.53
C ARG A 102 6.03 -12.38 16.31
N ASN A 103 5.76 -11.10 16.05
CA ASN A 103 6.39 -10.00 16.80
C ASN A 103 5.86 -9.93 18.25
N ASN A 104 4.58 -10.22 18.46
CA ASN A 104 4.00 -10.34 19.79
C ASN A 104 4.65 -11.49 20.56
N ASP A 105 4.84 -12.66 19.93
CA ASP A 105 5.53 -13.79 20.52
C ASP A 105 6.98 -13.47 20.92
N VAL A 106 7.72 -12.77 20.06
CA VAL A 106 9.08 -12.31 20.38
C VAL A 106 9.09 -11.40 21.62
N SER A 107 8.09 -10.53 21.75
CA SER A 107 7.95 -9.65 22.92
C SER A 107 7.69 -10.46 24.19
N LEU A 108 6.76 -11.42 24.15
CA LEU A 108 6.48 -12.34 25.27
C LEU A 108 7.73 -13.14 25.67
N ILE A 109 8.50 -13.64 24.70
CA ILE A 109 9.76 -14.36 24.95
C ILE A 109 10.77 -13.46 25.64
N VAL A 110 10.95 -12.22 25.17
CA VAL A 110 11.87 -11.26 25.78
C VAL A 110 11.48 -10.94 27.22
N ASP A 111 10.20 -10.74 27.48
CA ASP A 111 9.69 -10.48 28.83
C ASP A 111 9.90 -11.69 29.76
N ALA A 112 9.67 -12.90 29.27
CA ALA A 112 9.93 -14.13 30.02
C ALA A 112 11.42 -14.28 30.37
N ILE A 113 12.32 -14.04 29.42
CA ILE A 113 13.78 -14.10 29.61
C ILE A 113 14.22 -13.08 30.66
N ARG A 114 13.79 -11.81 30.52
CA ARG A 114 14.12 -10.73 31.47
C ARG A 114 13.57 -11.02 32.86
N SER A 115 12.32 -11.43 32.95
CA SER A 115 11.66 -11.79 34.22
C SER A 115 12.38 -12.94 34.93
N ARG A 116 12.88 -13.94 34.19
CA ARG A 116 13.64 -15.04 34.76
C ARG A 116 15.02 -14.60 35.26
N ALA A 117 15.77 -13.85 34.44
CA ALA A 117 17.07 -13.30 34.83
C ALA A 117 16.97 -12.43 36.10
N GLN A 118 15.93 -11.59 36.18
CA GLN A 118 15.68 -10.74 37.34
C GLN A 118 15.34 -11.54 38.60
N ARG A 119 14.43 -12.52 38.49
CA ARG A 119 14.01 -13.35 39.64
C ARG A 119 15.16 -14.15 40.23
N TRP A 120 16.04 -14.67 39.40
CA TRP A 120 17.17 -15.51 39.82
C TRP A 120 18.46 -14.70 40.03
N LYS A 121 18.43 -13.38 39.80
CA LYS A 121 19.58 -12.47 39.88
C LYS A 121 20.79 -12.95 39.06
N ASP A 122 20.53 -13.59 37.92
CA ASP A 122 21.56 -14.14 37.04
C ASP A 122 21.51 -13.47 35.66
N PRO A 123 22.34 -12.44 35.42
CA PRO A 123 22.44 -11.77 34.13
C PRO A 123 23.01 -12.64 33.01
N SER A 124 23.72 -13.73 33.34
CA SER A 124 24.32 -14.61 32.33
C SER A 124 23.26 -15.27 31.44
N LEU A 125 22.04 -15.44 31.95
CA LEU A 125 20.87 -15.92 31.22
C LEU A 125 20.48 -15.04 30.02
N LEU A 126 20.93 -13.78 29.98
CA LEU A 126 20.66 -12.86 28.88
C LEU A 126 21.67 -12.98 27.73
N LEU A 127 22.88 -13.48 28.01
CA LEU A 127 23.99 -13.48 27.06
C LEU A 127 23.66 -14.20 25.74
N PRO A 128 23.00 -15.38 25.74
CA PRO A 128 22.66 -16.07 24.50
C PRO A 128 21.66 -15.30 23.63
N PHE A 129 20.87 -14.40 24.22
CA PHE A 129 19.74 -13.72 23.56
C PHE A 129 20.06 -12.27 23.14
N GLY A 130 21.34 -11.89 23.05
CA GLY A 130 21.75 -10.52 22.75
C GLY A 130 21.08 -9.91 21.50
N ARG A 131 20.96 -10.69 20.41
CA ARG A 131 20.28 -10.23 19.17
C ARG A 131 18.78 -10.03 19.37
N THR A 132 18.11 -10.95 20.06
CA THR A 132 16.66 -10.86 20.34
C THR A 132 16.35 -9.66 21.23
N LEU A 133 17.18 -9.44 22.27
CA LEU A 133 17.07 -8.28 23.16
C LEU A 133 17.33 -6.97 22.42
N ALA A 134 18.30 -6.94 21.51
CA ALA A 134 18.58 -5.78 20.66
C ALA A 134 17.42 -5.51 19.70
N TYR A 135 16.85 -6.54 19.07
CA TYR A 135 15.70 -6.43 18.17
C TYR A 135 14.49 -5.79 18.87
N ALA A 136 14.12 -6.27 20.07
CA ALA A 136 12.99 -5.72 20.83
C ALA A 136 13.19 -4.25 21.24
N ARG A 137 14.43 -3.77 21.35
CA ARG A 137 14.74 -2.38 21.70
C ARG A 137 14.62 -1.42 20.50
N GLN A 138 14.66 -1.90 19.26
CA GLN A 138 14.66 -1.04 18.06
C GLN A 138 13.49 -0.06 18.02
N ASN A 139 12.29 -0.51 18.40
CA ASN A 139 11.10 0.34 18.44
C ASN A 139 11.18 1.40 19.55
N ALA A 140 11.66 1.01 20.73
CA ALA A 140 11.88 1.94 21.85
C ALA A 140 12.92 3.00 21.47
N ASP A 141 14.05 2.60 20.90
CA ASP A 141 15.14 3.48 20.47
C ASP A 141 14.70 4.43 19.35
N LYS A 142 13.88 3.95 18.41
CA LYS A 142 13.27 4.81 17.38
C LYS A 142 12.32 5.82 18.03
N SER A 143 11.45 5.39 18.94
CA SER A 143 10.50 6.28 19.61
C SER A 143 11.19 7.36 20.45
N ALA A 144 12.27 7.00 21.17
CA ALA A 144 13.05 7.93 21.97
C ALA A 144 13.74 8.97 21.08
N ARG A 145 14.32 8.55 19.94
CA ARG A 145 14.89 9.47 18.94
C ARG A 145 13.85 10.43 18.38
N THR A 146 12.65 9.95 18.05
CA THR A 146 11.56 10.82 17.57
C THR A 146 11.13 11.83 18.64
N ARG A 147 10.94 11.39 19.89
CA ARG A 147 10.58 12.30 20.99
C ARG A 147 11.62 13.38 21.22
N ARG A 148 12.90 13.01 21.21
CA ARG A 148 14.02 13.96 21.33
C ARG A 148 14.02 14.99 20.20
N ARG A 149 13.90 14.54 18.95
CA ARG A 149 13.85 15.44 17.79
C ARG A 149 12.66 16.40 17.85
N ASN A 150 11.51 15.94 18.32
CA ASN A 150 10.33 16.79 18.46
C ASN A 150 10.50 17.83 19.58
N ALA A 151 11.14 17.46 20.69
CA ALA A 151 11.46 18.40 21.76
C ALA A 151 12.44 19.49 21.29
N GLU A 152 13.53 19.10 20.63
CA GLU A 152 14.51 20.04 20.06
C GLU A 152 13.87 20.98 19.01
N ALA A 153 12.96 20.47 18.17
CA ALA A 153 12.24 21.29 17.18
C ALA A 153 11.23 22.25 17.84
N ALA A 154 10.58 21.84 18.93
CA ALA A 154 9.69 22.72 19.69
C ALA A 154 10.47 23.83 20.39
N GLU A 155 11.61 23.52 21.03
CA GLU A 155 12.49 24.51 21.66
C GLU A 155 13.04 25.53 20.65
N ALA A 156 13.42 25.08 19.44
CA ALA A 156 13.85 25.98 18.37
C ALA A 156 12.72 26.89 17.87
N ALA A 157 11.50 26.36 17.71
CA ALA A 157 10.34 27.16 17.31
C ALA A 157 9.95 28.19 18.38
N GLU A 158 10.05 27.85 19.67
CA GLU A 158 9.81 28.81 20.76
C GLU A 158 10.89 29.91 20.82
N ALA A 159 12.15 29.58 20.51
CA ALA A 159 13.22 30.57 20.42
C ALA A 159 13.01 31.56 19.26
N ASP A 160 12.61 31.08 18.07
CA ASP A 160 12.33 31.93 16.90
C ASP A 160 11.13 32.87 17.14
N VAL A 161 10.10 32.42 17.86
CA VAL A 161 8.93 33.25 18.21
C VAL A 161 9.30 34.34 19.23
N ASN A 162 10.22 34.06 20.14
CA ASN A 162 10.70 35.03 21.14
C ASN A 162 11.68 36.06 20.54
N GLU A 163 12.40 35.70 19.47
CA GLU A 163 13.26 36.63 18.75
C GLU A 163 12.46 37.59 17.84
N ALA A 164 11.29 37.15 17.34
CA ALA A 164 10.37 37.98 16.57
C ALA A 164 9.54 38.98 17.39
N THR A 165 9.44 38.83 18.71
CA THR A 165 8.66 39.73 19.60
C THR A 165 9.50 40.78 20.34
N LYS A 166 10.81 40.92 20.06
CA LYS A 166 11.61 42.03 20.60
C LYS A 166 11.07 43.38 20.06
N PRO A 167 10.55 44.27 20.92
CA PRO A 167 9.96 45.52 20.45
C PRO A 167 11.05 46.43 19.89
N THR A 168 10.97 46.69 18.58
CA THR A 168 11.76 47.73 17.94
C THR A 168 11.36 49.05 18.55
N LYS A 169 12.27 49.66 19.32
CA LYS A 169 12.10 50.96 19.97
C LYS A 169 12.00 52.03 18.88
N ALA A 170 10.80 52.28 18.37
CA ALA A 170 10.52 53.34 17.41
C ALA A 170 10.37 54.67 18.15
N ALA A 171 11.19 55.62 17.74
CA ALA A 171 11.23 57.00 18.18
C ALA A 171 9.87 57.68 18.04
N GLY A 172 9.52 58.48 19.05
CA GLY A 172 8.35 59.35 19.01
C GLY A 172 8.55 60.55 18.09
N THR A 173 7.47 60.97 17.44
CA THR A 173 7.23 62.38 17.12
C THR A 173 5.77 62.62 16.74
N ALA A 174 5.17 63.59 17.46
CA ALA A 174 4.21 64.61 17.03
C ALA A 174 2.84 64.23 16.45
N GLY A 175 1.79 64.81 17.05
CA GLY A 175 0.47 64.94 16.44
C GLY A 175 -0.64 65.38 17.40
N ALA A 176 -0.51 66.56 18.02
CA ALA A 176 -1.64 67.23 18.66
C ALA A 176 -2.27 68.22 17.66
N ALA A 177 -3.50 67.95 17.22
CA ALA A 177 -4.34 68.92 16.51
C ALA A 177 -5.84 68.56 16.62
N ALA A 178 -6.60 69.50 17.20
CA ALA A 178 -8.05 69.77 17.07
C ALA A 178 -9.03 68.68 17.58
N VAL A 179 -10.13 68.99 18.26
CA VAL A 179 -11.27 69.82 17.81
C VAL A 179 -12.17 70.15 19.03
N SER A 180 -12.69 71.40 19.01
CA SER A 180 -13.88 71.96 19.68
C SER A 180 -13.93 72.17 21.19
#